data_AF-A0A9D3ANR5-F1
#
_entry.id   AF-A0A9D3ANR5-F1
#
_cell.length_a   1.000
_cell.length_b   1.000
_cell.length_c   1.000
_cell.angle_alpha   90.00
_cell.angle_beta   90.00
_cell.angle_gamma   90.00
#
_symmetry.space_group_name_H-M   'P 1'
#
loop_
_entity.id
_entity.type
_entity.pdbx_description
1 polymer ?
#
loop_
_entity_poly.entity_id
_entity_poly.type
_entity_poly.pdbx_seq_one_letter_code
_entity_poly.pdbx_strand_id
1 'polypeptide(L)'
;MSIDFDRLKERAGELAQAGVSKAKELTDAGMAKAKQLTEIGKLKVRNSSERDAIRRAYTELGKLYYAERGSAPEPGYADLCQKVSQARARIDYNNERIADIKAAGQLTDQEVEGACYEEDSSASPSEDDGQA
;
A
#
# COMPACT_ATOMS: atom_id res chain seq x y z
N MET A 1 73.33 -13.72 12.54
CA MET A 1 72.14 -13.75 11.68
C MET A 1 71.36 -12.50 11.99
N SER A 2 71.54 -11.44 11.21
CA SER A 2 70.93 -10.14 11.48
C SER A 2 69.50 -10.16 10.98
N ILE A 3 68.55 -9.84 11.85
CA ILE A 3 67.16 -9.63 11.45
C ILE A 3 67.10 -8.26 10.79
N ASP A 4 66.73 -8.21 9.50
CA ASP A 4 66.66 -6.96 8.73
C ASP A 4 65.42 -6.15 9.10
N PHE A 5 65.60 -5.15 9.96
CA PHE A 5 64.54 -4.25 10.41
C PHE A 5 63.93 -3.44 9.25
N ASP A 6 64.72 -3.10 8.23
CA ASP A 6 64.26 -2.38 7.04
C ASP A 6 63.29 -3.22 6.21
N ARG A 7 63.57 -4.52 6.07
CA ARG A 7 62.67 -5.47 5.38
C ARG A 7 61.35 -5.68 6.13
N LEU A 8 61.39 -5.63 7.46
CA LEU A 8 60.19 -5.69 8.29
C LEU A 8 59.32 -4.44 8.10
N LYS A 9 59.94 -3.25 8.07
CA LYS A 9 59.25 -1.98 7.87
C LYS A 9 58.61 -1.88 6.49
N GLU A 10 59.29 -2.34 5.45
CA GLU A 10 58.77 -2.40 4.08
C GLU A 10 57.51 -3.27 3.99
N ARG A 11 57.57 -4.49 4.53
CA ARG A 11 56.40 -5.40 4.57
C ARG A 11 55.24 -4.86 5.39
N ALA A 12 55.53 -4.18 6.50
CA ALA A 12 54.50 -3.52 7.30
C ALA A 12 53.80 -2.41 6.49
N GLY A 13 54.56 -1.64 5.69
CA GLY A 13 54.02 -0.62 4.78
C GLY A 13 53.13 -1.20 3.69
N GLU A 14 53.56 -2.29 3.05
CA GLU A 14 52.78 -2.99 2.02
C GLU A 14 51.45 -3.54 2.57
N LEU A 15 51.48 -4.16 3.75
CA LEU A 15 50.27 -4.67 4.42
C LEU A 15 49.32 -3.56 4.83
N ALA A 16 49.84 -2.43 5.32
CA ALA A 16 49.03 -1.27 5.65
C ALA A 16 48.35 -0.69 4.39
N GLN A 17 49.07 -0.54 3.29
CA GLN A 17 48.53 -0.06 2.02
C GLN A 17 47.49 -1.01 1.41
N ALA A 18 47.73 -2.33 1.48
CA ALA A 18 46.77 -3.34 1.06
C ALA A 18 45.48 -3.30 1.92
N GLY A 19 45.63 -3.13 3.24
CA GLY A 19 44.52 -2.97 4.17
C GLY A 19 43.68 -1.72 3.87
N VAL A 20 44.33 -0.59 3.62
CA VAL A 20 43.65 0.67 3.24
C VAL A 20 42.91 0.55 1.91
N SER A 21 43.54 -0.07 0.90
CA SER A 21 42.91 -0.25 -0.41
C SER A 21 41.67 -1.14 -0.32
N LYS A 22 41.76 -2.25 0.41
CA LYS A 22 40.62 -3.16 0.63
C LYS A 22 39.50 -2.52 1.45
N ALA A 23 39.85 -1.73 2.47
CA ALA A 23 38.85 -0.98 3.24
C ALA A 23 38.10 0.04 2.38
N LYS A 24 38.81 0.73 1.47
CA LYS A 24 38.21 1.66 0.51
C LYS A 24 37.28 0.96 -0.47
N GLU A 25 37.71 -0.15 -1.06
CA GLU A 25 36.86 -0.96 -1.96
C GLU A 25 35.58 -1.45 -1.28
N LEU A 26 35.68 -1.93 -0.03
CA LEU A 26 34.52 -2.35 0.75
C LEU A 26 33.58 -1.17 1.06
N THR A 27 34.15 0.00 1.36
CA THR A 27 33.36 1.22 1.60
C THR A 27 32.63 1.67 0.34
N ASP A 28 33.32 1.70 -0.80
CA ASP A 28 32.75 2.09 -2.09
C ASP A 28 31.64 1.11 -2.53
N ALA A 29 31.88 -0.20 -2.37
CA ALA A 29 30.87 -1.23 -2.61
C ALA A 29 29.66 -1.10 -1.67
N GLY A 30 29.90 -0.81 -0.39
CA GLY A 30 28.85 -0.54 0.60
C GLY A 30 28.00 0.68 0.23
N MET A 31 28.64 1.77 -0.19
CA MET A 31 27.95 2.98 -0.65
C MET A 31 27.13 2.74 -1.92
N ALA A 32 27.68 2.00 -2.89
CA ALA A 32 26.96 1.66 -4.12
C ALA A 32 25.68 0.84 -3.81
N LYS A 33 25.80 -0.17 -2.94
CA LYS A 33 24.66 -0.97 -2.49
C LYS A 33 23.63 -0.13 -1.73
N ALA A 34 24.06 0.79 -0.88
CA ALA A 34 23.17 1.70 -0.15
C ALA A 34 22.37 2.63 -1.10
N LYS A 35 23.01 3.14 -2.15
CA LYS A 35 22.35 3.95 -3.19
C LYS A 35 21.27 3.14 -3.92
N GLN A 36 21.59 1.91 -4.31
CA GLN A 36 20.64 1.01 -4.97
C GLN A 36 19.43 0.70 -4.07
N LEU A 37 19.67 0.37 -2.80
CA LEU A 37 18.60 0.11 -1.83
C LEU A 37 17.71 1.33 -1.59
N THR A 38 18.31 2.52 -1.52
CA THR A 38 17.56 3.78 -1.42
C THR A 38 16.65 3.98 -2.63
N GLU A 39 17.17 3.75 -3.84
CA GLU A 39 16.38 3.92 -5.06
C GLU A 39 15.26 2.88 -5.17
N ILE A 40 15.54 1.62 -4.82
CA ILE A 40 14.51 0.57 -4.71
C ILE A 40 13.44 0.98 -3.69
N GLY A 41 13.84 1.52 -2.53
CA GLY A 41 12.92 2.02 -1.52
C GLY A 41 11.99 3.11 -2.06
N LYS A 42 12.55 4.10 -2.76
CA LYS A 42 11.76 5.16 -3.41
C LYS A 42 10.78 4.58 -4.44
N LEU A 43 11.24 3.66 -5.29
CA LEU A 43 10.38 3.02 -6.29
C LEU A 43 9.24 2.22 -5.64
N LYS A 44 9.50 1.50 -4.54
CA LYS A 44 8.47 0.78 -3.80
C LYS A 44 7.40 1.71 -3.21
N VAL A 45 7.81 2.86 -2.66
CA VAL A 45 6.87 3.88 -2.15
C VAL A 45 6.02 4.44 -3.29
N ARG A 46 6.63 4.79 -4.44
CA ARG A 46 5.88 5.24 -5.62
C ARG A 46 4.89 4.18 -6.09
N ASN A 47 5.32 2.93 -6.24
CA ASN A 47 4.43 1.83 -6.63
C ASN A 47 3.25 1.67 -5.67
N SER A 48 3.43 1.92 -4.38
CA SER A 48 2.31 1.92 -3.43
C SER A 48 1.31 3.02 -3.72
N SER A 49 1.79 4.25 -3.94
CA SER A 49 0.95 5.38 -4.32
C SER A 49 0.19 5.12 -5.63
N GLU A 50 0.85 4.52 -6.63
CA GLU A 50 0.22 4.16 -7.90
C GLU A 50 -0.87 3.08 -7.72
N ARG A 51 -0.62 2.06 -6.89
CA ARG A 51 -1.65 1.06 -6.56
C ARG A 51 -2.89 1.70 -5.94
N ASP A 52 -2.71 2.66 -5.03
CA ASP A 52 -3.84 3.39 -4.44
C ASP A 52 -4.55 4.30 -5.44
N ALA A 53 -3.80 4.93 -6.36
CA ALA A 53 -4.38 5.71 -7.44
C ALA A 53 -5.24 4.84 -8.38
N ILE A 54 -4.77 3.64 -8.73
CA ILE A 54 -5.51 2.66 -9.54
C ILE A 54 -6.80 2.24 -8.84
N ARG A 55 -6.74 1.90 -7.54
CA ARG A 55 -7.93 1.53 -6.75
C ARG A 55 -8.98 2.64 -6.77
N ARG A 56 -8.55 3.89 -6.55
CA ARG A 56 -9.44 5.06 -6.62
C ARG A 56 -10.04 5.23 -8.02
N ALA A 57 -9.24 5.07 -9.07
CA ALA A 57 -9.71 5.17 -10.45
C ALA A 57 -10.76 4.10 -10.78
N TYR A 58 -10.58 2.85 -10.35
CA TYR A 58 -11.58 1.80 -10.53
C TYR A 58 -12.88 2.08 -9.80
N THR A 59 -12.81 2.58 -8.56
CA THR A 59 -14.00 3.01 -7.80
C THR A 59 -14.75 4.12 -8.52
N GLU A 60 -14.04 5.15 -8.99
CA GLU A 60 -14.65 6.27 -9.69
C GLU A 60 -15.27 5.86 -11.02
N LEU A 61 -14.59 4.98 -11.77
CA LEU A 61 -15.10 4.41 -13.02
C LEU A 61 -16.42 3.67 -12.79
N GLY A 62 -16.49 2.82 -11.75
CA GLY A 62 -17.71 2.10 -11.40
C GLY A 62 -18.86 3.05 -11.03
N LYS A 63 -18.57 4.13 -10.29
CA LYS A 63 -19.57 5.15 -9.92
C LYS A 63 -20.11 5.88 -11.14
N LEU A 64 -19.22 6.36 -12.03
CA LEU A 64 -19.61 7.04 -13.26
C LEU A 64 -20.42 6.13 -14.17
N TYR A 65 -19.97 4.89 -14.36
CA TYR A 65 -20.69 3.90 -15.16
C TYR A 65 -22.09 3.63 -14.58
N TYR A 66 -22.22 3.39 -13.27
CA TYR A 66 -23.52 3.17 -12.66
C TYR A 66 -24.43 4.41 -12.76
N ALA A 67 -23.89 5.62 -12.66
CA ALA A 67 -24.67 6.85 -12.83
C ALA A 67 -25.22 7.01 -14.25
N GLU A 68 -24.45 6.65 -15.28
CA GLU A 68 -24.85 6.82 -16.68
C GLU A 68 -25.67 5.63 -17.22
N ARG A 69 -25.32 4.41 -16.81
CA ARG A 69 -25.82 3.15 -17.40
C ARG A 69 -26.50 2.23 -16.40
N GLY A 70 -26.50 2.54 -15.10
CA GLY A 70 -26.97 1.61 -14.06
C GLY A 70 -28.44 1.19 -14.18
N SER A 71 -29.28 1.97 -14.86
CA SER A 71 -30.69 1.64 -15.14
C SER A 71 -30.89 0.71 -16.33
N ALA A 72 -29.92 0.64 -17.24
CA ALA A 72 -29.94 -0.21 -18.43
C ALA A 72 -28.51 -0.64 -18.81
N PRO A 73 -27.86 -1.45 -17.96
CA PRO A 73 -26.48 -1.88 -18.18
C PRO A 73 -26.40 -2.95 -19.28
N GLU A 74 -25.25 -3.06 -19.94
CA GLU A 74 -24.95 -4.17 -20.82
C GLU A 74 -24.92 -5.51 -20.04
N PRO A 75 -25.18 -6.67 -20.67
CA PRO A 75 -25.32 -7.95 -19.97
C PRO A 75 -24.15 -8.32 -19.06
N GLY A 76 -22.92 -7.93 -19.39
CA GLY A 76 -21.73 -8.20 -18.57
C GLY A 76 -21.68 -7.43 -17.24
N TYR A 77 -22.45 -6.36 -17.10
CA TYR A 77 -22.48 -5.50 -15.91
C TYR A 77 -23.80 -5.59 -15.13
N ALA A 78 -24.82 -6.26 -15.68
CA ALA A 78 -26.16 -6.32 -15.12
C ALA A 78 -26.18 -6.77 -13.65
N ASP A 79 -25.47 -7.85 -13.32
CA ASP A 79 -25.43 -8.38 -11.95
C ASP A 79 -24.80 -7.41 -10.96
N LEU A 80 -23.74 -6.71 -11.36
CA LEU A 80 -23.06 -5.72 -10.51
C LEU A 80 -23.95 -4.49 -10.29
N CYS A 81 -24.58 -3.97 -11.35
CA CYS A 81 -25.53 -2.88 -11.21
C CYS A 81 -26.72 -3.27 -10.33
N GLN A 82 -27.28 -4.46 -10.51
CA GLN A 82 -28.37 -4.97 -9.68
C GLN A 82 -27.96 -5.06 -8.19
N LYS A 83 -26.75 -5.55 -7.90
CA LYS A 83 -26.22 -5.57 -6.51
C LYS A 83 -26.14 -4.17 -5.91
N VAL A 84 -25.66 -3.19 -6.67
CA VAL A 84 -25.61 -1.78 -6.21
C VAL A 84 -27.01 -1.24 -5.94
N SER A 85 -27.96 -1.47 -6.85
CA SER A 85 -29.35 -1.04 -6.67
C SER A 85 -30.00 -1.67 -5.43
N GLN A 86 -29.79 -2.97 -5.22
CA GLN A 86 -30.30 -3.69 -4.05
C GLN A 86 -29.68 -3.18 -2.75
N ALA A 87 -28.37 -2.95 -2.71
CA ALA A 87 -27.69 -2.40 -1.55
C ALA A 87 -28.23 -1.00 -1.21
N ARG A 88 -28.45 -0.15 -2.23
CA ARG A 88 -29.02 1.19 -2.02
C ARG A 88 -30.43 1.15 -1.45
N ALA A 89 -31.29 0.28 -1.99
CA ALA A 89 -32.63 0.09 -1.45
C ALA A 89 -32.62 -0.42 0.01
N ARG A 90 -31.65 -1.28 0.37
CA ARG A 90 -31.47 -1.73 1.76
C ARG A 90 -30.99 -0.61 2.68
N ILE A 91 -30.09 0.25 2.20
CA ILE A 91 -29.65 1.44 2.95
C ILE A 91 -30.84 2.36 3.21
N ASP A 92 -31.64 2.65 2.19
CA ASP A 92 -32.82 3.52 2.33
C ASP A 92 -33.81 2.93 3.36
N TYR A 93 -34.11 1.63 3.26
CA TYR A 93 -34.94 0.91 4.24
C TYR A 93 -34.36 0.96 5.66
N ASN A 94 -33.05 0.74 5.81
CA ASN A 94 -32.39 0.79 7.12
C ASN A 94 -32.43 2.20 7.71
N ASN A 95 -32.24 3.23 6.89
CA ASN A 95 -32.30 4.63 7.31
C ASN A 95 -33.71 5.01 7.79
N GLU A 96 -34.76 4.55 7.09
CA GLU A 96 -36.14 4.72 7.53
C GLU A 96 -36.37 4.05 8.89
N ARG A 97 -35.92 2.80 9.06
CA ARG A 97 -36.02 2.10 10.35
C ARG A 97 -35.26 2.79 11.48
N ILE A 98 -34.08 3.33 11.18
CA ILE A 98 -33.30 4.11 12.16
C ILE A 98 -34.10 5.35 12.56
N ALA A 99 -34.72 6.06 11.61
CA ALA A 99 -35.55 7.22 11.90
C ALA A 99 -36.75 6.87 12.79
N ASP A 100 -37.44 5.76 12.51
CA ASP A 100 -38.56 5.27 13.33
C ASP A 100 -38.12 4.94 14.76
N ILE A 101 -37.01 4.23 14.92
CA ILE A 101 -36.46 3.86 16.24
C ILE A 101 -36.05 5.11 17.01
N LYS A 102 -35.42 6.09 16.35
CA LYS A 102 -35.04 7.37 16.97
C LYS A 102 -36.26 8.13 17.46
N ALA A 103 -37.29 8.25 16.62
CA ALA A 103 -38.52 8.94 16.97
C ALA A 103 -39.24 8.26 18.14
N ALA A 104 -39.32 6.93 18.14
CA ALA A 104 -39.95 6.15 19.20
C ALA A 104 -39.17 6.23 20.53
N GLY A 105 -37.84 6.25 20.47
CA GLY A 105 -36.96 6.28 21.64
C GLY A 105 -36.56 7.69 22.11
N GLN A 106 -37.00 8.76 21.43
CA GLN A 106 -36.55 10.13 21.66
C GLN A 106 -35.02 10.28 21.61
N LEU A 107 -34.36 9.47 20.78
CA LEU A 107 -32.91 9.43 20.66
C LEU A 107 -32.40 10.57 19.78
N THR A 108 -31.35 11.24 20.24
CA THR A 108 -30.65 12.29 19.50
C THR A 108 -29.67 11.69 18.48
N ASP A 109 -29.27 12.50 17.50
CA ASP A 109 -28.28 12.09 16.49
C ASP A 109 -26.95 11.68 17.15
N GLN A 110 -26.55 12.39 18.20
CA GLN A 110 -25.30 12.14 18.94
C GLN A 110 -25.31 10.79 19.66
N GLU A 111 -26.47 10.35 20.17
CA GLU A 111 -26.62 9.03 20.81
C GLU A 111 -26.57 7.88 19.80
N VAL A 112 -27.03 8.11 18.57
CA VAL A 112 -27.02 7.10 17.50
C VAL A 112 -25.65 6.98 16.85
N GLU A 113 -24.97 8.11 16.62
CA GLU A 113 -23.62 8.15 16.04
C GLU A 113 -22.61 7.39 16.92
N GLY A 114 -22.75 7.46 18.25
CA GLY A 114 -21.93 6.68 19.18
C GLY A 114 -22.11 5.15 19.10
N ALA A 115 -23.16 4.66 18.44
CA ALA A 115 -23.42 3.23 18.23
C ALA A 115 -22.85 2.69 16.89
N CYS A 116 -22.49 3.57 15.96
CA CYS A 116 -21.96 3.22 14.64
C CYS A 116 -20.44 3.03 14.72
N TYR A 117 -19.96 1.79 14.77
CA TYR A 117 -18.54 1.50 14.59
C TYR A 117 -18.19 1.52 13.10
N GLU A 118 -17.17 2.31 12.73
CA GLU A 118 -16.59 2.34 11.39
C GLU A 118 -15.83 1.02 11.14
N GLU A 119 -16.44 0.07 10.44
CA GLU A 119 -15.68 -1.01 9.80
C GLU A 119 -14.95 -0.43 8.59
N ASP A 120 -13.66 -0.18 8.77
CA ASP A 120 -12.71 0.13 7.69
C ASP A 120 -12.74 -1.00 6.66
N SER A 121 -13.60 -0.85 5.64
CA SER A 121 -13.76 -1.77 4.53
C SER A 121 -12.56 -1.64 3.59
N SER A 122 -11.42 -2.17 4.02
CA SER A 122 -10.22 -2.33 3.20
C SER A 122 -9.90 -3.81 2.94
N ALA A 123 -10.92 -4.65 2.76
CA ALA A 123 -10.74 -6.01 2.29
C ALA A 123 -10.48 -6.01 0.77
N SER A 124 -9.22 -5.84 0.38
CA SER A 124 -8.77 -6.20 -0.98
C SER A 124 -8.55 -7.72 -1.01
N PRO A 125 -9.11 -8.48 -1.97
CA PRO A 125 -8.68 -9.86 -2.21
C PRO A 125 -7.19 -9.82 -2.60
N SER A 126 -6.36 -10.50 -1.82
CA SER A 126 -4.96 -10.75 -2.16
C SER A 126 -4.91 -11.60 -3.43
N GLU A 127 -4.39 -11.02 -4.51
CA GLU A 127 -4.01 -11.79 -5.69
C GLU A 127 -2.85 -12.71 -5.32
N ASP A 128 -3.08 -14.00 -5.56
CA ASP A 128 -2.15 -15.12 -5.48
C ASP A 128 -1.03 -14.89 -6.48
N ASP A 129 0.13 -14.39 -6.02
CA ASP A 129 1.37 -14.38 -6.79
C ASP A 129 1.86 -15.83 -6.92
N GLY A 130 1.27 -16.51 -7.90
CA GLY A 130 1.68 -17.82 -8.36
C GLY A 130 3.16 -17.84 -8.70
N GLN A 131 3.87 -18.69 -7.97
CA GLN A 131 5.26 -19.07 -8.20
C GLN A 131 5.45 -19.59 -9.64
N ALA A 132 6.51 -19.10 -10.29
CA ALA A 132 7.23 -19.80 -11.34
C ALA A 132 8.73 -19.58 -11.14
#